data_AF-A0A538AIT8-F1
#
_entry.id   AF-A0A538AIT8-F1
#
_cell.length_a   1.000
_cell.length_b   1.000
_cell.length_c   1.000
_cell.angle_alpha   90.00
_cell.angle_beta   90.00
_cell.angle_gamma   90.00
#
_symmetry.space_group_name_H-M   'P 1'
#
loop_
_entity.id
_entity.type
_entity.pdbx_description
1 polymer ?
#
loop_
_entity_poly.entity_id
_entity_poly.type
_entity_poly.pdbx_seq_one_letter_code
_entity_poly.pdbx_strand_id
1 'polypeptide(L)'
;MHIKFPSGRTADFPVANEAAALAWIVNLGCIDLHTWASRVDDVERPDYLLIDLDPSEGNPWRHVRKIALVVKEVTDELGLASFPKTSGATGLHILAPIKPELGFPEVRRFAKALAQEVERRIGDQEIATTTWKVADRRGVFVDYGQNARDRTIASAYSIRPTSDARASAPLTWDEVAKVKPERFTLTTMRKRIDEVGDLTAGMWRHKASLIPRFEKLDLEPADPNKLDGGRRRGGAQRWEGDQGGWRSRRGER
;
A
#
# COMPACT_ATOMS: atom_id res chain seq x y z
N MET A 1 -7.30 -17.76 -10.33
CA MET A 1 -7.91 -16.63 -11.05
C MET A 1 -6.99 -16.18 -12.16
N HIS A 2 -7.52 -16.09 -13.38
CA HIS A 2 -6.75 -15.62 -14.54
C HIS A 2 -6.70 -14.09 -14.56
N ILE A 3 -5.49 -13.51 -14.57
CA ILE A 3 -5.27 -12.06 -14.60
C ILE A 3 -4.56 -11.68 -15.89
N LYS A 4 -5.06 -10.63 -16.54
CA LYS A 4 -4.38 -9.94 -17.65
C LYS A 4 -3.80 -8.63 -17.13
N PHE A 5 -2.50 -8.43 -17.35
CA PHE A 5 -1.79 -7.24 -16.94
C PHE A 5 -1.88 -6.12 -18.00
N PRO A 6 -1.67 -4.84 -17.63
CA PRO A 6 -1.61 -3.73 -18.58
C PRO A 6 -0.51 -3.90 -19.64
N SER A 7 0.54 -4.66 -19.31
CA SER A 7 1.63 -5.04 -20.22
C SER A 7 1.22 -6.03 -21.32
N GLY A 8 0.04 -6.65 -21.21
CA GLY A 8 -0.43 -7.74 -22.09
C GLY A 8 -0.03 -9.14 -21.62
N ARG A 9 0.82 -9.26 -20.59
CA ARG A 9 1.11 -10.54 -19.93
C ARG A 9 -0.13 -11.08 -19.21
N THR A 10 -0.18 -12.39 -19.03
CA THR A 10 -1.19 -13.05 -18.20
C THR A 10 -0.53 -13.91 -17.12
N ALA A 11 -1.27 -14.17 -16.04
CA ALA A 11 -0.88 -15.14 -15.02
C ALA A 11 -2.11 -15.69 -14.29
N ASP A 12 -2.02 -16.93 -13.84
CA ASP A 12 -3.01 -17.53 -12.95
C ASP A 12 -2.55 -17.39 -11.51
N PHE A 13 -3.34 -16.69 -10.70
CA PHE A 13 -3.08 -16.51 -9.27
C PHE A 13 -3.92 -17.49 -8.43
N PRO A 14 -3.33 -18.10 -7.40
CA PRO A 14 -4.11 -18.87 -6.43
C PRO A 14 -5.04 -17.94 -5.64
N VAL A 15 -6.21 -18.44 -5.29
CA VAL A 15 -7.16 -17.76 -4.39
C VAL A 15 -7.31 -18.66 -3.17
N ALA A 16 -6.61 -18.32 -2.09
CA ALA A 16 -6.66 -19.09 -0.86
C ALA A 16 -7.93 -18.73 -0.06
N ASN A 17 -9.00 -19.51 -0.25
CA ASN A 17 -10.30 -19.34 0.38
C ASN A 17 -10.58 -20.35 1.50
N GLU A 18 -9.64 -21.24 1.79
CA GLU A 18 -9.73 -22.23 2.86
C GLU A 18 -8.35 -22.52 3.48
N ALA A 19 -8.36 -23.15 4.66
CA ALA A 19 -7.12 -23.48 5.38
C ALA A 19 -6.21 -24.43 4.61
N ALA A 20 -6.78 -25.39 3.85
CA ALA A 20 -6.00 -26.32 3.03
C ALA A 20 -5.21 -25.60 1.92
N ALA A 21 -5.80 -24.59 1.29
CA ALA A 21 -5.10 -23.77 0.29
C ALA A 21 -3.94 -22.97 0.91
N LEU A 22 -4.12 -22.43 2.12
CA LEU A 22 -3.02 -21.78 2.85
C LEU A 22 -1.90 -22.77 3.21
N ALA A 23 -2.25 -23.96 3.70
CA ALA A 23 -1.28 -25.01 3.99
C ALA A 23 -0.51 -25.46 2.74
N TRP A 24 -1.19 -25.55 1.59
CA TRP A 24 -0.57 -25.84 0.30
C TRP A 24 0.45 -24.75 -0.10
N ILE A 25 0.10 -23.47 0.04
CA ILE A 25 1.03 -22.35 -0.25
C ILE A 25 2.26 -22.42 0.66
N VAL A 26 2.07 -22.66 1.95
CA VAL A 26 3.17 -22.80 2.93
C VAL A 26 4.04 -24.01 2.61
N ASN A 27 3.46 -25.13 2.21
CA ASN A 27 4.19 -26.33 1.81
C ASN A 27 5.12 -26.11 0.61
N LEU A 28 4.84 -25.12 -0.24
CA LEU A 28 5.71 -24.69 -1.33
C LEU A 28 6.85 -23.76 -0.89
N GLY A 29 7.00 -23.53 0.42
CA GLY A 29 8.04 -22.66 1.00
C GLY A 29 7.68 -21.18 1.03
N CYS A 30 6.41 -20.82 0.79
CA CYS A 30 5.97 -19.43 0.89
C CYS A 30 5.92 -18.97 2.35
N ILE A 31 6.62 -17.87 2.65
CA ILE A 31 6.67 -17.27 3.99
C ILE A 31 5.71 -16.08 4.09
N ASP A 32 5.76 -15.15 3.14
CA ASP A 32 4.92 -13.96 3.13
C ASP A 32 3.84 -13.98 2.04
N LEU A 33 2.61 -13.67 2.46
CA LEU A 33 1.42 -13.69 1.64
C LEU A 33 1.02 -12.25 1.30
N HIS A 34 1.12 -11.90 0.01
CA HIS A 34 0.73 -10.57 -0.47
C HIS A 34 -0.59 -10.62 -1.22
N THR A 35 -1.50 -9.71 -0.87
CA THR A 35 -2.83 -9.62 -1.47
C THR A 35 -2.95 -8.41 -2.38
N TRP A 36 -3.80 -8.56 -3.40
CA TRP A 36 -4.28 -7.44 -4.21
C TRP A 36 -5.24 -6.57 -3.41
N ALA A 37 -5.42 -5.32 -3.87
CA ALA A 37 -6.37 -4.38 -3.30
C ALA A 37 -7.83 -4.63 -3.70
N SER A 38 -8.09 -5.64 -4.52
CA SER A 38 -9.38 -5.99 -5.10
C SER A 38 -9.67 -7.48 -4.93
N ARG A 39 -10.90 -7.90 -5.28
CA ARG A 39 -11.38 -9.28 -5.13
C ARG A 39 -11.66 -9.93 -6.47
N VAL A 40 -11.84 -11.25 -6.43
CA VAL A 40 -12.12 -12.08 -7.60
C VAL A 40 -13.38 -11.67 -8.38
N ASP A 41 -14.36 -11.07 -7.71
CA ASP A 41 -15.63 -10.64 -8.32
C ASP A 41 -15.45 -9.40 -9.22
N ASP A 42 -14.53 -8.50 -8.86
CA ASP A 42 -14.12 -7.35 -9.67
C ASP A 42 -12.68 -6.97 -9.32
N VAL A 43 -11.74 -7.46 -10.12
CA VAL A 43 -10.31 -7.20 -9.89
C VAL A 43 -9.88 -5.79 -10.27
N GLU A 44 -10.67 -5.07 -11.06
CA GLU A 44 -10.30 -3.74 -11.54
C GLU A 44 -10.71 -2.62 -10.57
N ARG A 45 -11.55 -2.95 -9.58
CA ARG A 45 -12.04 -2.01 -8.57
C ARG A 45 -11.57 -2.41 -7.17
N PRO A 46 -10.63 -1.66 -6.58
CA PRO A 46 -10.17 -1.90 -5.22
C PRO A 46 -11.30 -1.82 -4.19
N ASP A 47 -11.25 -2.68 -3.17
CA ASP A 47 -12.16 -2.64 -2.03
C ASP A 47 -11.51 -2.11 -0.74
N TYR A 48 -10.23 -1.70 -0.81
CA TYR A 48 -9.58 -0.84 0.17
C TYR A 48 -8.64 0.20 -0.46
N LEU A 49 -8.51 1.32 0.24
CA LEU A 49 -7.44 2.31 0.08
C LEU A 49 -6.26 1.92 1.00
N LEU A 50 -5.04 2.15 0.57
CA LEU A 50 -3.82 1.90 1.34
C LEU A 50 -2.96 3.16 1.47
N ILE A 51 -2.48 3.46 2.68
CA ILE A 51 -1.35 4.34 2.90
C ILE A 51 -0.22 3.51 3.47
N ASP A 52 0.90 3.46 2.78
CA ASP A 52 2.10 2.73 3.17
C ASP A 52 3.17 3.71 3.64
N LEU A 53 3.63 3.55 4.89
CA LEU A 53 4.61 4.40 5.53
C LEU A 53 5.91 3.62 5.66
N ASP A 54 6.82 3.80 4.71
CA ASP A 54 8.13 3.16 4.72
C ASP A 54 9.22 4.17 5.10
N PRO A 55 9.85 4.03 6.27
CA PRO A 55 11.01 4.84 6.58
C PRO A 55 12.17 4.39 5.69
N SER A 56 12.51 5.22 4.70
CA SER A 56 13.80 5.10 4.00
C SER A 56 14.96 5.02 5.00
N GLU A 57 16.07 4.40 4.61
CA GLU A 57 17.24 4.23 5.47
C GLU A 57 17.62 5.55 6.19
N GLY A 58 17.79 5.47 7.52
CA GLY A 58 18.10 6.62 8.38
C GLY A 58 16.88 7.33 8.98
N ASN A 59 15.65 7.13 8.47
CA ASN A 59 14.48 7.77 9.05
C ASN A 59 14.05 7.16 10.39
N PRO A 60 13.86 7.96 11.45
CA PRO A 60 13.44 7.45 12.76
C PRO A 60 12.03 6.84 12.76
N TRP A 61 11.85 5.71 13.42
CA TRP A 61 10.52 5.09 13.64
C TRP A 61 9.48 6.02 14.30
N ARG A 62 9.92 7.00 15.09
CA ARG A 62 9.02 8.04 15.65
C ARG A 62 8.34 8.88 14.56
N HIS A 63 8.96 9.08 13.39
CA HIS A 63 8.35 9.81 12.27
C HIS A 63 7.20 8.98 11.69
N VAL A 64 7.39 7.68 11.48
CA VAL A 64 6.33 6.75 11.03
C VAL A 64 5.11 6.81 11.95
N ARG A 65 5.32 6.73 13.28
CA ARG A 65 4.22 6.82 14.25
C ARG A 65 3.52 8.17 14.22
N LYS A 66 4.28 9.27 14.14
CA LYS A 66 3.72 10.64 14.03
C LYS A 66 2.86 10.75 12.77
N ILE A 67 3.35 10.28 11.63
CA ILE A 67 2.61 10.30 10.37
C ILE A 67 1.35 9.45 10.45
N ALA A 68 1.43 8.25 11.01
CA ALA A 68 0.27 7.38 11.13
C ALA A 68 -0.87 8.02 11.93
N LEU A 69 -0.56 8.77 12.98
CA LEU A 69 -1.57 9.51 13.76
C LEU A 69 -2.20 10.66 12.96
N VAL A 70 -1.41 11.38 12.14
CA VAL A 70 -1.98 12.40 11.23
C VAL A 70 -2.82 11.75 10.12
N VAL A 71 -2.43 10.58 9.60
CA VAL A 71 -3.27 9.81 8.67
C VAL A 71 -4.61 9.47 9.32
N LYS A 72 -4.61 9.06 10.61
CA LYS A 72 -5.85 8.80 11.35
C LYS A 72 -6.76 10.02 11.40
N GLU A 73 -6.23 11.16 11.81
CA GLU A 73 -6.96 12.43 11.86
C GLU A 73 -7.62 12.75 10.50
N VAL A 74 -6.84 12.69 9.42
CA VAL A 74 -7.33 12.96 8.07
C VAL A 74 -8.40 11.94 7.66
N THR A 75 -8.22 10.64 7.95
CA THR A 75 -9.24 9.63 7.63
C THR A 75 -10.52 9.81 8.44
N ASP A 76 -10.43 10.24 9.70
CA ASP A 76 -11.60 10.50 10.54
C ASP A 76 -12.43 11.67 10.01
N GLU A 77 -11.79 12.77 9.62
CA GLU A 77 -12.45 13.94 9.03
C GLU A 77 -13.11 13.63 7.68
N LEU A 78 -12.51 12.73 6.91
CA LEU A 78 -13.10 12.18 5.70
C LEU A 78 -14.23 11.18 6.00
N GLY A 79 -14.42 10.76 7.26
CA GLY A 79 -15.39 9.74 7.64
C GLY A 79 -15.06 8.38 7.02
N LEU A 80 -13.78 8.03 6.97
CA LEU A 80 -13.25 6.75 6.53
C LEU A 80 -12.73 5.99 7.74
N ALA A 81 -13.31 4.83 8.04
CA ALA A 81 -12.70 3.93 9.02
C ALA A 81 -11.32 3.50 8.50
N SER A 82 -10.32 3.45 9.39
CA SER A 82 -8.95 3.08 9.04
C SER A 82 -8.37 2.07 10.03
N PHE A 83 -7.57 1.14 9.51
CA PHE A 83 -7.09 -0.05 10.20
C PHE A 83 -5.56 -0.12 10.06
N PRO A 84 -4.81 0.25 11.12
CA PRO A 84 -3.36 0.27 11.07
C PRO A 84 -2.79 -1.14 11.32
N LYS A 85 -1.65 -1.42 10.71
CA LYS A 85 -0.85 -2.60 10.99
C LYS A 85 0.63 -2.32 10.80
N THR A 86 1.50 -2.96 11.56
CA THR A 86 2.93 -2.99 11.20
C THR A 86 3.08 -3.68 9.83
N SER A 87 4.09 -3.32 9.05
CA SER A 87 4.37 -4.06 7.81
C SER A 87 5.00 -5.43 8.07
N GLY A 88 5.55 -5.64 9.27
CA GLY A 88 6.43 -6.77 9.61
C GLY A 88 7.85 -6.62 9.05
N ALA A 89 8.17 -5.47 8.44
CA ALA A 89 9.50 -5.10 7.99
C ALA A 89 9.91 -3.77 8.65
N THR A 90 10.04 -2.69 7.88
CA THR A 90 10.50 -1.36 8.36
C THR A 90 9.37 -0.39 8.65
N GLY A 91 8.22 -0.56 7.99
CA GLY A 91 7.13 0.41 7.93
C GLY A 91 5.83 0.07 8.67
N LEU A 92 4.81 0.87 8.38
CA LEU A 92 3.44 0.75 8.89
C LEU A 92 2.45 0.95 7.73
N HIS A 93 1.44 0.08 7.64
CA HIS A 93 0.39 0.17 6.63
C HIS A 93 -0.93 0.59 7.28
N ILE A 94 -1.69 1.44 6.61
CA ILE A 94 -3.01 1.88 7.06
C ILE A 94 -3.99 1.59 5.95
N LEU A 95 -4.96 0.72 6.22
CA LEU A 95 -5.98 0.32 5.26
C LEU A 95 -7.29 1.02 5.59
N ALA A 96 -7.99 1.53 4.59
CA ALA A 96 -9.36 2.02 4.75
C ALA A 96 -10.29 1.24 3.81
N PRO A 97 -11.28 0.47 4.32
CA PRO A 97 -12.22 -0.25 3.49
C PRO A 97 -13.11 0.71 2.69
N ILE A 98 -13.22 0.48 1.38
CA ILE A 98 -13.99 1.32 0.46
C ILE A 98 -14.99 0.49 -0.34
N LYS A 99 -16.01 1.16 -0.88
CA LYS A 99 -16.87 0.53 -1.88
C LYS A 99 -16.06 0.32 -3.18
N PRO A 100 -16.13 -0.87 -3.81
CA PRO A 100 -15.46 -1.12 -5.09
C PRO A 100 -16.24 -0.45 -6.24
N GLU A 101 -16.25 0.88 -6.25
CA GLU A 101 -17.00 1.71 -7.19
C GLU A 101 -16.08 2.51 -8.13
N LEU A 102 -14.77 2.57 -7.82
CA LEU A 102 -13.75 3.30 -8.57
C LEU A 102 -12.63 2.36 -9.01
N GLY A 103 -12.04 2.63 -10.18
CA GLY A 103 -10.84 1.93 -10.62
C GLY A 103 -9.56 2.40 -9.91
N PHE A 104 -8.48 1.60 -10.00
CA PHE A 104 -7.17 1.92 -9.42
C PHE A 104 -6.67 3.37 -9.70
N PRO A 105 -6.80 3.93 -10.93
CA PRO A 105 -6.33 5.30 -11.18
C PRO A 105 -6.99 6.36 -10.29
N GLU A 106 -8.28 6.20 -10.00
CA GLU A 106 -9.05 7.13 -9.18
C GLU A 106 -8.77 6.93 -7.69
N VAL A 107 -8.69 5.68 -7.24
CA VAL A 107 -8.30 5.35 -5.84
C VAL A 107 -6.89 5.88 -5.55
N ARG A 108 -5.95 5.73 -6.49
CA ARG A 108 -4.59 6.28 -6.37
C ARG A 108 -4.57 7.81 -6.38
N ARG A 109 -5.43 8.46 -7.17
CA ARG A 109 -5.56 9.94 -7.15
C ARG A 109 -6.03 10.42 -5.79
N PHE A 110 -7.03 9.76 -5.22
CA PHE A 110 -7.53 10.04 -3.88
C PHE A 110 -6.45 9.82 -2.81
N ALA A 111 -5.75 8.67 -2.87
CA ALA A 111 -4.65 8.35 -1.95
C ALA A 111 -3.54 9.41 -1.98
N LYS A 112 -3.20 9.92 -3.17
CA LYS A 112 -2.21 10.97 -3.33
C LYS A 112 -2.63 12.26 -2.63
N ALA A 113 -3.87 12.71 -2.83
CA ALA A 113 -4.36 13.93 -2.19
C ALA A 113 -4.41 13.79 -0.66
N LEU A 114 -4.83 12.63 -0.16
CA LEU A 114 -4.78 12.32 1.27
C LEU A 114 -3.34 12.38 1.80
N ALA A 115 -2.38 11.76 1.10
CA ALA A 115 -0.97 11.79 1.49
C ALA A 115 -0.38 13.21 1.50
N GLN A 116 -0.79 14.05 0.53
CA GLN A 116 -0.36 15.46 0.46
C GLN A 116 -0.96 16.29 1.59
N GLU A 117 -2.20 16.03 1.99
CA GLU A 117 -2.83 16.67 3.14
C GLU A 117 -2.12 16.28 4.45
N VAL A 118 -1.73 15.01 4.60
CA VAL A 118 -0.92 14.53 5.73
C VAL A 118 0.43 15.23 5.79
N GLU A 119 1.13 15.31 4.66
CA GLU A 119 2.41 16.04 4.53
C GLU A 119 2.26 17.52 4.89
N ARG A 120 1.19 18.18 4.41
CA ARG A 120 0.88 19.59 4.70
C ARG A 120 0.68 19.83 6.20
N ARG A 121 -0.07 18.96 6.90
CA ARG A 121 -0.32 19.07 8.35
C ARG A 121 0.93 18.85 9.18
N ILE A 122 1.82 17.97 8.73
CA ILE A 122 3.10 17.75 9.40
C ILE A 122 4.00 18.98 9.27
N GLY A 123 3.98 19.64 8.11
CA GLY A 123 4.68 20.91 7.88
C GLY A 123 6.20 20.81 7.93
N ASP A 124 6.75 19.61 7.89
CA ASP A 124 8.19 19.32 8.02
C ASP A 124 8.59 18.18 7.07
N GLN A 125 9.34 18.53 6.03
CA GLN A 125 9.83 17.61 5.00
C GLN A 125 10.87 16.61 5.52
N GLU A 126 11.50 16.86 6.67
CA GLU A 126 12.40 15.92 7.34
C GLU A 126 11.62 14.83 8.08
N ILE A 127 10.30 15.00 8.27
CA ILE A 127 9.42 14.02 8.89
C ILE A 127 8.65 13.25 7.83
N ALA A 128 7.91 13.94 6.96
CA ALA A 128 7.01 13.34 6.00
C ALA A 128 7.17 13.96 4.61
N THR A 129 7.11 13.16 3.56
CA THR A 129 7.18 13.66 2.20
C THR A 129 6.31 12.86 1.22
N THR A 130 5.74 13.52 0.21
CA THR A 130 5.15 12.87 -0.97
C THR A 130 6.04 13.00 -2.22
N THR A 131 7.29 13.44 -2.03
CA THR A 131 8.28 13.59 -3.10
C THR A 131 8.57 12.24 -3.77
N TRP A 132 8.21 12.13 -5.05
CA TRP A 132 8.31 10.86 -5.78
C TRP A 132 9.77 10.43 -6.02
N LYS A 133 10.65 11.37 -6.37
CA LYS A 133 12.06 11.09 -6.64
C LYS A 133 12.80 10.74 -5.35
N VAL A 134 13.27 9.50 -5.25
CA VAL A 134 13.94 8.98 -4.04
C VAL A 134 15.14 9.84 -3.63
N ALA A 135 15.94 10.32 -4.59
CA ALA A 135 17.11 11.16 -4.34
C ALA A 135 16.79 12.51 -3.68
N ASP A 136 15.54 12.98 -3.81
CA ASP A 136 15.10 14.26 -3.26
C ASP A 136 14.34 14.10 -1.94
N ARG A 137 14.13 12.86 -1.46
CA ARG A 137 13.39 12.58 -0.22
C ARG A 137 14.27 12.83 1.00
N ARG A 138 13.71 13.47 2.01
CA ARG A 138 14.37 13.68 3.31
C ARG A 138 13.67 12.91 4.43
N GLY A 139 12.37 13.09 4.57
CA GLY A 139 11.54 12.36 5.52
C GLY A 139 11.00 11.02 5.02
N VAL A 140 10.11 10.43 5.82
CA VAL A 140 9.39 9.20 5.51
C VAL A 140 8.44 9.45 4.34
N PHE A 141 8.49 8.59 3.33
CA PHE A 141 7.59 8.69 2.19
C PHE A 141 6.19 8.22 2.57
N VAL A 142 5.19 9.08 2.38
CA VAL A 142 3.78 8.72 2.53
C VAL A 142 3.33 8.08 1.22
N ASP A 143 3.57 6.78 1.09
CA ASP A 143 3.43 6.07 -0.18
C ASP A 143 1.96 5.82 -0.54
N TYR A 144 1.46 6.64 -1.45
CA TYR A 144 0.17 6.48 -2.11
C TYR A 144 0.25 5.59 -3.37
N GLY A 145 1.46 5.33 -3.87
CA GLY A 145 1.74 4.59 -5.10
C GLY A 145 1.37 3.11 -5.03
N GLN A 146 1.26 2.56 -3.82
CA GLN A 146 0.79 1.19 -3.57
C GLN A 146 -0.68 0.96 -3.95
N ASN A 147 -1.44 2.02 -4.27
CA ASN A 147 -2.80 1.94 -4.84
C ASN A 147 -2.81 1.84 -6.37
N ALA A 148 -1.65 1.64 -7.02
CA ALA A 148 -1.64 1.29 -8.43
C ALA A 148 -2.07 -0.16 -8.65
N ARG A 149 -2.58 -0.47 -9.85
CA ARG A 149 -2.84 -1.86 -10.25
C ARG A 149 -1.53 -2.66 -10.18
N ASP A 150 -1.64 -3.97 -9.97
CA ASP A 150 -0.53 -4.93 -9.85
C ASP A 150 0.35 -4.73 -8.61
N ARG A 151 0.03 -3.75 -7.75
CA ARG A 151 0.63 -3.65 -6.43
C ARG A 151 -0.06 -4.63 -5.50
N THR A 152 0.76 -5.29 -4.71
CA THR A 152 0.30 -6.19 -3.65
C THR A 152 0.96 -5.77 -2.35
N ILE A 153 0.32 -6.12 -1.25
CA ILE A 153 0.78 -5.76 0.08
C ILE A 153 0.75 -6.99 0.98
N ALA A 154 1.75 -7.12 1.85
CA ALA A 154 1.77 -8.16 2.87
C ALA A 154 0.45 -8.11 3.66
N SER A 155 -0.28 -9.22 3.64
CA SER A 155 -1.59 -9.36 4.27
C SER A 155 -1.49 -9.19 5.79
N ALA A 156 -2.61 -8.86 6.42
CA ALA A 156 -2.70 -8.90 7.88
C ALA A 156 -2.32 -10.30 8.38
N TYR A 157 -1.55 -10.37 9.45
CA TYR A 157 -1.03 -11.59 10.07
C TYR A 157 0.00 -12.38 9.25
N SER A 158 0.34 -11.97 8.02
CA SER A 158 1.43 -12.58 7.27
C SER A 158 2.74 -12.47 8.04
N ILE A 159 3.46 -13.59 8.16
CA ILE A 159 4.86 -13.59 8.59
C ILE A 159 5.72 -13.02 7.46
N ARG A 160 6.80 -12.34 7.82
CA ARG A 160 7.77 -11.75 6.91
C ARG A 160 9.09 -12.51 7.03
N PRO A 161 9.87 -12.63 5.93
CA PRO A 161 11.16 -13.29 5.93
C PRO A 161 12.25 -12.41 6.56
N THR A 162 12.02 -11.91 7.77
CA THR A 162 13.01 -11.23 8.60
C THR A 162 13.69 -12.23 9.52
N SER A 163 14.88 -11.90 10.02
CA SER A 163 15.66 -12.78 10.92
C SER A 163 14.91 -13.20 12.19
N ASP A 164 13.96 -12.38 12.62
CA ASP A 164 13.10 -12.58 13.80
C ASP A 164 11.67 -13.03 13.45
N ALA A 165 11.40 -13.35 12.18
CA ALA A 165 10.10 -13.82 11.67
C ALA A 165 8.94 -12.90 12.09
N ARG A 166 9.07 -11.59 11.85
CA ARG A 166 8.07 -10.58 12.21
C ARG A 166 6.77 -10.76 11.45
N ALA A 167 5.67 -10.40 12.11
CA ALA A 167 4.35 -10.39 11.50
C ALA A 167 3.97 -9.00 11.03
N SER A 168 3.23 -8.94 9.93
CA SER A 168 2.42 -7.80 9.49
C SER A 168 1.21 -7.69 10.42
N ALA A 169 1.40 -7.07 11.59
CA ALA A 169 0.50 -7.22 12.74
C ALA A 169 -0.52 -6.09 12.83
N PRO A 170 -1.83 -6.40 12.76
CA PRO A 170 -2.91 -5.43 13.01
C PRO A 170 -2.80 -4.79 14.39
N LEU A 171 -3.16 -3.51 14.45
CA LEU A 171 -3.06 -2.68 15.63
C LEU A 171 -4.39 -1.97 15.94
N THR A 172 -4.61 -1.70 17.22
CA THR A 172 -5.55 -0.66 17.67
C THR A 172 -4.91 0.71 17.48
N TRP A 173 -5.72 1.76 17.29
CA TRP A 173 -5.18 3.12 17.18
C TRP A 173 -4.44 3.57 18.45
N ASP A 174 -4.90 3.16 19.63
CA ASP A 174 -4.32 3.53 20.92
C ASP A 174 -2.89 3.02 21.14
N GLU A 175 -2.47 1.97 20.42
CA GLU A 175 -1.12 1.43 20.54
C GLU A 175 -0.14 2.00 19.50
N VAL A 176 -0.62 2.64 18.43
CA VAL A 176 0.22 3.16 17.33
C VAL A 176 1.30 4.12 17.84
N ALA A 177 0.99 4.99 18.79
CA ALA A 177 1.95 5.96 19.34
C ALA A 177 3.16 5.30 20.05
N LYS A 178 3.04 4.05 20.49
CA LYS A 178 4.01 3.34 21.35
C LYS A 178 4.44 1.98 20.78
N VAL A 179 3.96 1.64 19.58
CA VAL A 179 4.19 0.36 18.95
C VAL A 179 5.68 0.14 18.63
N LYS A 180 6.14 -1.10 18.85
CA LYS A 180 7.47 -1.59 18.51
C LYS A 180 7.30 -2.84 17.63
N PRO A 181 7.59 -2.78 16.32
CA PRO A 181 7.34 -3.90 15.40
C PRO A 181 7.99 -5.22 15.81
N GLU A 182 9.12 -5.18 16.51
CA GLU A 182 9.89 -6.34 17.00
C GLU A 182 9.12 -7.18 18.02
N ARG A 183 8.03 -6.65 18.57
CA ARG A 183 7.15 -7.39 19.50
C ARG A 183 6.19 -8.34 18.79
N PHE A 184 6.05 -8.24 17.47
CA PHE A 184 5.11 -9.04 16.70
C PHE A 184 5.86 -10.00 15.81
N THR A 185 5.95 -11.24 16.24
CA THR A 185 6.68 -12.33 15.61
C THR A 185 5.78 -13.56 15.49
N LEU A 186 6.19 -14.51 14.65
CA LEU A 186 5.52 -15.80 14.53
C LEU A 186 5.16 -16.43 15.88
N THR A 187 6.05 -16.33 16.87
CA THR A 187 5.88 -16.96 18.19
C THR A 187 5.04 -16.14 19.18
N THR A 188 4.86 -14.84 18.95
CA THR A 188 4.12 -13.94 19.86
C THR A 188 2.70 -13.64 19.40
N MET A 189 2.43 -13.74 18.09
CA MET A 189 1.14 -13.34 17.52
C MET A 189 -0.04 -14.16 18.00
N ARG A 190 0.14 -15.47 18.28
CA ARG A 190 -0.96 -16.30 18.78
C ARG A 190 -1.50 -15.80 20.11
N LYS A 191 -0.61 -15.59 21.09
CA LYS A 191 -0.96 -15.01 22.39
C LYS A 191 -1.64 -13.64 22.25
N ARG A 192 -1.13 -12.78 21.35
CA ARG A 192 -1.76 -11.49 21.09
C ARG A 192 -3.20 -11.63 20.58
N ILE A 193 -3.44 -12.53 19.63
CA ILE A 193 -4.79 -12.76 19.09
C ILE A 193 -5.72 -13.26 20.22
N ASP A 194 -5.25 -14.12 21.11
CA ASP A 194 -6.03 -14.58 22.26
C ASP A 194 -6.37 -13.41 23.22
N GLU A 195 -5.48 -12.42 23.36
CA GLU A 195 -5.64 -11.27 24.26
C GLU A 195 -6.55 -10.16 23.69
N VAL A 196 -6.42 -9.83 22.39
CA VAL A 196 -7.10 -8.67 21.79
C VAL A 196 -8.08 -9.02 20.68
N GLY A 197 -8.18 -10.30 20.31
CA GLY A 197 -8.98 -10.77 19.17
C GLY A 197 -8.37 -10.46 17.81
N ASP A 198 -9.15 -10.71 16.76
CA ASP A 198 -8.82 -10.31 15.39
C ASP A 198 -9.21 -8.84 15.18
N LEU A 199 -8.21 -7.95 15.13
CA LEU A 199 -8.41 -6.51 14.97
C LEU A 199 -8.80 -6.11 13.54
N THR A 200 -8.79 -7.06 12.60
CA THR A 200 -9.33 -6.88 11.25
C THR A 200 -10.72 -7.47 11.08
N ALA A 201 -11.25 -8.14 12.12
CA ALA A 201 -12.56 -8.76 12.08
C ALA A 201 -13.64 -7.73 11.77
N GLY A 202 -14.33 -7.91 10.66
CA GLY A 202 -15.41 -7.02 10.26
C GLY A 202 -14.98 -5.70 9.62
N MET A 203 -13.69 -5.51 9.30
CA MET A 203 -13.20 -4.34 8.55
C MET A 203 -14.10 -4.02 7.35
N TRP A 204 -14.50 -5.04 6.59
CA TRP A 204 -15.35 -4.87 5.40
C TRP A 204 -16.80 -4.43 5.67
N ARG A 205 -17.26 -4.41 6.93
CA ARG A 205 -18.55 -3.80 7.31
C ARG A 205 -18.49 -2.27 7.33
N HIS A 206 -17.29 -1.69 7.34
CA HIS A 206 -17.07 -0.25 7.41
C HIS A 206 -16.79 0.40 6.04
N LYS A 207 -17.14 -0.27 4.93
CA LYS A 207 -16.92 0.24 3.58
C LYS A 207 -17.61 1.59 3.37
N ALA A 208 -16.85 2.59 2.97
CA ALA A 208 -17.34 3.91 2.61
C ALA A 208 -17.13 4.20 1.11
N SER A 209 -18.01 5.03 0.54
CA SER A 209 -17.86 5.54 -0.82
C SER A 209 -16.77 6.59 -0.87
N LEU A 210 -15.84 6.54 -1.83
CA LEU A 210 -14.83 7.59 -2.00
C LEU A 210 -15.39 8.78 -2.78
N ILE A 211 -16.34 8.57 -3.69
CA ILE A 211 -16.89 9.58 -4.60
C ILE A 211 -17.21 10.93 -3.92
N PRO A 212 -18.03 10.99 -2.84
CA PRO A 212 -18.41 12.26 -2.22
C PRO A 212 -17.28 12.91 -1.40
N ARG A 213 -16.10 12.27 -1.31
CA ARG A 213 -14.96 12.73 -0.52
C ARG A 213 -13.88 13.38 -1.37
N PHE A 214 -13.98 13.32 -2.71
CA PHE A 214 -13.02 13.98 -3.60
C PHE A 214 -13.01 15.50 -3.38
N GLU A 215 -14.19 16.11 -3.28
CA GLU A 215 -14.34 17.55 -3.03
C GLU A 215 -13.74 17.96 -1.68
N LYS A 216 -13.78 17.09 -0.66
CA LYS A 216 -13.17 17.36 0.66
C LYS A 216 -11.63 17.45 0.62
N LEU A 217 -11.01 16.98 -0.46
CA LEU A 217 -9.57 17.03 -0.70
C LEU A 217 -9.25 17.94 -1.91
N ASP A 218 -10.16 18.85 -2.28
CA ASP A 218 -10.03 19.77 -3.41
C ASP A 218 -9.71 19.06 -4.74
N LEU A 219 -10.23 17.84 -4.91
CA LEU A 219 -10.11 17.08 -6.16
C LEU A 219 -11.34 17.28 -7.04
N GLU A 220 -11.11 17.34 -8.35
CA GLU A 220 -12.16 17.16 -9.35
C GLU A 220 -12.93 15.86 -9.09
N PRO A 221 -14.24 15.81 -9.45
CA PRO A 221 -15.06 14.61 -9.28
C PRO A 221 -14.40 13.35 -9.84
N ALA A 222 -14.65 12.22 -9.17
CA ALA A 222 -14.17 10.94 -9.63
C ALA A 222 -14.83 10.53 -10.95
N ASP A 223 -14.11 9.82 -11.81
CA ASP A 223 -14.65 9.13 -12.98
C ASP A 223 -14.75 7.62 -12.72
N PRO A 224 -15.95 7.08 -12.38
CA PRO A 224 -16.13 5.66 -12.08
C PRO A 224 -15.81 4.72 -13.25
N ASN A 225 -15.76 5.24 -14.48
CA ASN A 225 -15.45 4.47 -15.69
C ASN A 225 -13.95 4.44 -15.99
N LYS A 226 -13.15 5.24 -15.29
CA LYS A 226 -11.70 5.27 -15.48
C LYS A 226 -11.04 4.06 -14.82
N LEU A 227 -10.81 3.04 -15.63
CA LEU A 227 -10.05 1.86 -15.29
C LEU A 227 -8.59 2.00 -15.73
N ASP A 228 -7.72 1.12 -15.22
CA ASP A 228 -6.33 1.09 -15.67
C ASP A 228 -6.27 0.58 -17.12
N GLY A 229 -6.09 1.50 -18.06
CA GLY A 229 -5.95 1.18 -19.46
C GLY A 229 -4.55 0.63 -19.71
N GLY A 230 -4.43 -0.66 -20.03
CA GLY A 230 -3.25 -1.16 -20.74
C GLY A 230 -2.92 -0.20 -21.87
N ARG A 231 -1.68 0.32 -21.90
CA ARG A 231 -1.25 1.37 -22.85
C ARG A 231 -1.90 1.10 -24.21
N ARG A 232 -2.77 2.00 -24.67
CA ARG A 232 -3.12 2.03 -26.09
C ARG A 232 -1.79 2.15 -26.84
N ARG A 233 -1.40 1.12 -27.60
CA ARG A 233 -0.38 1.29 -28.64
C ARG A 233 -0.94 2.32 -29.62
N GLY A 234 -0.44 3.54 -29.56
CA GLY A 234 -0.84 4.61 -30.46
C GLY A 234 0.06 5.82 -30.27
N GLY A 235 0.94 6.04 -31.24
CA GLY A 235 1.83 7.20 -31.34
C GLY A 235 3.27 6.86 -31.02
N ALA A 236 4.00 6.35 -32.02
CA ALA A 236 5.44 6.54 -32.06
C ALA A 236 5.69 8.06 -32.17
N GLN A 237 5.87 8.73 -31.04
CA GLN A 237 6.58 10.00 -31.05
C GLN A 237 8.03 9.66 -31.31
N ARG A 238 8.42 9.81 -32.58
CA ARG A 238 9.81 9.85 -33.03
C ARG A 238 10.46 11.03 -32.31
N TRP A 239 11.16 10.74 -31.23
CA TRP A 239 12.08 11.69 -30.62
C TRP A 239 13.34 11.71 -31.48
N GLU A 240 13.41 12.65 -32.41
CA GLU A 240 14.68 13.12 -32.97
C GLU A 240 15.32 14.03 -31.93
N GLY A 241 16.42 13.57 -31.34
CA GLY A 241 17.20 14.29 -30.34
C GLY A 241 18.64 13.83 -30.39
N ASP A 242 19.42 14.56 -31.17
CA ASP A 242 20.87 14.71 -31.23
C ASP A 242 21.79 13.50 -31.02
N GLN A 243 22.50 13.19 -32.12
CA GLN A 243 23.72 12.40 -32.15
C GLN A 243 24.84 13.15 -31.42
N GLY A 244 24.96 12.95 -30.11
CA GLY A 244 26.16 13.26 -29.33
C GLY A 244 26.95 11.99 -29.04
N GLY A 245 27.91 11.66 -29.89
CA GLY A 245 28.66 10.41 -29.86
C GLY A 245 29.45 10.17 -28.56
N TRP A 246 29.33 8.96 -28.02
CA TRP A 246 30.32 8.36 -27.14
C TRP A 246 30.64 6.95 -27.67
N ARG A 247 31.74 6.86 -28.42
CA ARG A 247 32.33 5.58 -28.84
C ARG A 247 32.96 4.90 -27.62
N SER A 248 32.60 3.63 -27.46
CA SER A 248 33.22 2.66 -26.58
C SER A 248 34.74 2.58 -26.77
N ARG A 249 35.48 2.53 -25.67
CA ARG A 249 36.76 1.80 -25.60
C ARG A 249 36.75 0.88 -24.38
N ARG A 250 36.60 -0.42 -24.62
CA ARG A 250 37.14 -1.47 -23.74
C ARG A 250 38.11 -2.30 -24.57
N GLY A 251 39.32 -2.47 -24.03
CA GLY A 251 40.25 -3.58 -24.23
C GLY A 251 40.90 -3.69 -25.61
N GLU A 252 42.14 -4.15 -25.77
CA GLU A 252 43.09 -4.80 -24.85
C GLU A 252 44.50 -4.62 -25.43
N ARG A 253 45.54 -4.88 -24.62
CA ARG A 253 46.89 -5.35 -25.00
C ARG A 253 47.76 -4.47 -25.90
#